data_AF-A0A4R0J195-F1
#
_entry.id   AF-A0A4R0J195-F1
#
_cell.length_a   1.000
_cell.length_b   1.000
_cell.length_c   1.000
_cell.angle_alpha   90.00
_cell.angle_beta   90.00
_cell.angle_gamma   90.00
#
_symmetry.space_group_name_H-M   'P 1'
#
loop_
_entity.id
_entity.type
_entity.pdbx_description
1 polymer ?
#
loop_
_entity_poly.entity_id
_entity_poly.type
_entity_poly.pdbx_seq_one_letter_code
_entity_poly.pdbx_strand_id
1 'polypeptide(L)'
;MSLGREINQAIITFEYGAVLALVEPDGYPVAVRCRPEPVNDGQALRIRRPAWLRFDSGPACLMAHSHDKHGWKLRGLIAKGTTTSDGMGIVFMPAQFRWIMRNRGNPVGLMRTALRSLAKSREDAEGYLRRTGQNPPPIPWRTIIAAKKRARST
;
A
#
# COMPACT_ATOMS: atom_id res chain seq x y z
N MET A 1 -1.09 22.95 -6.93
CA MET A 1 -0.25 21.82 -7.39
C MET A 1 -1.19 20.64 -7.64
N SER A 2 -1.10 19.96 -8.79
CA SER A 2 -1.97 18.81 -9.09
C SER A 2 -1.64 17.60 -8.22
N LEU A 3 -2.65 16.77 -7.93
CA LEU A 3 -2.52 15.65 -6.99
C LEU A 3 -1.48 14.62 -7.46
N GLY A 4 -1.46 14.29 -8.76
CA GLY A 4 -0.44 13.41 -9.34
C GLY A 4 0.98 13.95 -9.14
N ARG A 5 1.20 15.25 -9.35
CA ARG A 5 2.50 15.90 -9.13
C ARG A 5 2.92 15.84 -7.67
N GLU A 6 2.02 16.11 -6.73
CA GLU A 6 2.30 15.98 -5.29
C GLU A 6 2.71 14.55 -4.93
N ILE A 7 1.95 13.56 -5.40
CA ILE A 7 2.24 12.14 -5.15
C ILE A 7 3.60 11.74 -5.74
N ASN A 8 3.90 12.14 -6.99
CA ASN A 8 5.18 11.84 -7.61
C ASN A 8 6.36 12.44 -6.81
N GLN A 9 6.25 13.71 -6.40
CA GLN A 9 7.27 14.38 -5.56
C GLN A 9 7.47 13.68 -4.21
N ALA A 10 6.42 13.11 -3.63
CA ALA A 10 6.56 12.29 -2.44
C ALA A 10 7.27 10.96 -2.74
N ILE A 11 6.90 10.27 -3.83
CA ILE A 11 7.43 8.95 -4.22
C ILE A 11 8.91 8.98 -4.56
N ILE A 12 9.42 10.04 -5.21
CA ILE A 12 10.86 10.14 -5.54
C ILE A 12 11.77 10.12 -4.31
N THR A 13 11.23 10.40 -3.12
CA THR A 13 11.97 10.32 -1.85
C THR A 13 12.09 8.90 -1.28
N PHE A 14 11.52 7.90 -1.97
CA PHE A 14 11.61 6.48 -1.62
C PHE A 14 12.56 5.78 -2.60
N GLU A 15 13.64 5.22 -2.08
CA GLU A 15 14.71 4.54 -2.84
C GLU A 15 14.16 3.51 -3.85
N TYR A 16 13.23 2.67 -3.40
CA TYR A 16 12.61 1.60 -4.20
C TYR A 16 11.33 2.01 -4.93
N GLY A 17 11.00 3.31 -4.97
CA GLY A 17 9.79 3.84 -5.60
C GLY A 17 8.49 3.34 -4.95
N ALA A 18 7.47 3.07 -5.77
CA ALA A 18 6.13 2.68 -5.33
C ALA A 18 5.72 1.28 -5.83
N VAL A 19 4.63 0.75 -5.29
CA VAL A 19 3.87 -0.39 -5.82
C VAL A 19 2.50 0.11 -6.24
N LEU A 20 2.12 -0.23 -7.47
CA LEU A 20 0.76 -0.13 -7.97
C LEU A 20 0.08 -1.48 -7.74
N ALA A 21 -0.98 -1.48 -6.93
CA ALA A 21 -1.87 -2.61 -6.74
C ALA A 21 -3.11 -2.46 -7.62
N LEU A 22 -3.45 -3.52 -8.34
CA LEU A 22 -4.53 -3.64 -9.31
C LEU A 22 -5.27 -4.96 -9.11
N VAL A 23 -6.34 -5.14 -9.88
CA VAL A 23 -7.09 -6.40 -9.97
C VAL A 23 -7.16 -6.77 -11.44
N GLU A 24 -6.74 -7.99 -11.79
CA GLU A 24 -6.85 -8.53 -13.15
C GLU A 24 -8.31 -8.92 -13.47
N PRO A 25 -8.68 -9.14 -14.75
CA PRO A 25 -10.06 -9.43 -15.15
C PRO A 25 -10.71 -10.64 -14.47
N ASP A 26 -9.91 -11.61 -14.02
CA ASP A 26 -10.36 -12.79 -13.28
C ASP A 26 -10.57 -12.53 -11.77
N GLY A 27 -10.32 -11.30 -11.31
CA GLY A 27 -10.40 -10.91 -9.91
C GLY A 27 -9.09 -11.10 -9.14
N TYR A 28 -8.01 -11.56 -9.79
CA TYR A 28 -6.75 -11.80 -9.10
C TYR A 28 -6.05 -10.48 -8.72
N PRO A 29 -5.65 -10.30 -7.44
CA PRO A 29 -4.94 -9.10 -7.02
C PRO A 29 -3.48 -9.14 -7.50
N VAL A 30 -3.04 -8.08 -8.14
CA VAL A 30 -1.68 -7.98 -8.70
C VAL A 30 -0.98 -6.72 -8.22
N ALA A 31 0.33 -6.82 -7.99
CA ALA A 31 1.14 -5.70 -7.51
C ALA A 31 2.39 -5.53 -8.38
N VAL A 32 2.62 -4.32 -8.88
CA VAL A 32 3.74 -3.97 -9.74
C VAL A 32 4.58 -2.89 -9.10
N ARG A 33 5.87 -3.16 -8.89
CA ARG A 33 6.83 -2.12 -8.49
C ARG A 33 7.06 -1.15 -9.64
N CYS A 34 6.99 0.14 -9.36
CA CYS A 34 7.07 1.18 -10.37
C CYS A 34 7.74 2.47 -9.87
N ARG A 35 8.24 3.25 -10.83
CA ARG A 35 8.54 4.67 -10.67
C ARG A 35 7.59 5.44 -11.59
N PRO A 36 6.49 5.99 -11.06
CA PRO A 36 5.51 6.69 -11.88
C PRO A 36 6.03 8.04 -12.35
N GLU A 37 5.62 8.47 -13.54
CA GLU A 37 5.96 9.77 -14.13
C GLU A 37 4.70 10.64 -14.25
N PRO A 38 4.78 11.96 -13.94
CA PRO A 38 3.63 12.84 -14.07
C PRO A 38 3.26 13.04 -15.54
N VAL A 39 1.96 12.95 -15.85
CA VAL A 39 1.38 13.20 -17.18
C VAL A 39 0.13 14.06 -17.05
N ASN A 40 -0.41 14.58 -18.16
CA ASN A 40 -1.57 15.47 -18.19
C ASN A 40 -1.41 16.64 -17.21
N ASP A 41 -0.35 17.42 -17.38
CA ASP A 41 0.04 18.52 -16.48
C ASP A 41 0.18 18.11 -15.00
N GLY A 42 0.56 16.84 -14.77
CA GLY A 42 0.75 16.24 -13.46
C GLY A 42 -0.56 15.87 -12.76
N GLN A 43 -1.70 15.86 -13.44
CA GLN A 43 -2.96 15.36 -12.89
C GLN A 43 -2.91 13.85 -12.70
N ALA A 44 -2.29 13.12 -13.63
CA ALA A 44 -2.17 11.67 -13.61
C ALA A 44 -0.71 11.21 -13.56
N LEU A 45 -0.53 9.91 -13.34
CA LEU A 45 0.76 9.24 -13.25
C LEU A 45 0.85 8.10 -14.26
N ARG A 46 1.82 8.13 -15.17
CA ARG A 46 2.10 7.02 -16.07
C ARG A 46 3.07 6.04 -15.45
N ILE A 47 2.77 4.76 -15.61
CA ILE A 47 3.53 3.63 -15.10
C ILE A 47 3.78 2.66 -16.25
N ARG A 48 5.03 2.22 -16.42
CA ARG A 48 5.37 1.22 -17.43
C ARG A 48 4.62 -0.09 -17.16
N ARG A 49 3.87 -0.56 -18.14
CA ARG A 49 3.17 -1.85 -18.07
C ARG A 49 4.17 -3.01 -18.28
N PRO A 50 4.30 -3.96 -17.33
CA PRO A 50 5.00 -5.20 -17.58
C PRO A 50 4.26 -6.04 -18.65
N ALA A 51 4.99 -6.73 -19.53
CA ALA A 51 4.40 -7.49 -20.62
C ALA A 51 3.45 -8.62 -20.16
N TRP A 52 3.69 -9.16 -18.97
CA TRP A 52 2.88 -10.22 -18.37
C TRP A 52 1.57 -9.72 -17.75
N LEU A 53 1.42 -8.41 -17.50
CA LEU A 53 0.28 -7.87 -16.79
C LEU A 53 -0.93 -7.78 -17.71
N ARG A 54 -2.02 -8.46 -17.34
CA ARG A 54 -3.30 -8.46 -18.04
C ARG A 54 -4.23 -7.50 -17.34
N PHE A 55 -4.15 -6.23 -17.70
CA PHE A 55 -4.94 -5.17 -17.09
C PHE A 55 -5.37 -4.16 -18.14
N ASP A 56 -6.63 -3.76 -18.12
CA ASP A 56 -7.16 -2.74 -19.04
C ASP A 56 -7.49 -1.46 -18.29
N SER A 57 -8.42 -1.52 -17.34
CA SER A 57 -8.81 -0.40 -16.49
C SER A 57 -9.47 -0.84 -15.20
N GLY A 58 -9.55 0.04 -14.21
CA GLY A 58 -10.22 -0.25 -12.95
C GLY A 58 -9.63 0.46 -11.73
N PRO A 59 -10.18 0.18 -10.53
CA PRO A 59 -9.69 0.72 -9.27
C PRO A 59 -8.25 0.31 -9.01
N ALA A 60 -7.48 1.24 -8.46
CA ALA A 60 -6.06 1.02 -8.19
C ALA A 60 -5.63 1.71 -6.89
N CYS A 61 -4.54 1.19 -6.33
CA CYS A 61 -3.90 1.76 -5.16
C CYS A 61 -2.39 1.86 -5.40
N LEU A 62 -1.85 3.07 -5.28
CA LEU A 62 -0.42 3.33 -5.37
C LEU A 62 0.14 3.54 -3.96
N MET A 63 1.16 2.78 -3.58
CA MET A 63 1.73 2.81 -2.24
C MET A 63 3.26 2.87 -2.30
N ALA A 64 3.85 3.72 -1.48
CA ALA A 64 5.29 3.70 -1.22
C ALA A 64 5.51 3.61 0.28
N HIS A 65 6.48 2.81 0.69
CA HIS A 65 6.95 2.78 2.07
C HIS A 65 8.46 2.59 2.12
N SER A 66 9.06 3.00 3.23
CA SER A 66 10.45 2.72 3.56
C SER A 66 10.60 2.63 5.07
N HIS A 67 11.62 1.88 5.50
CA HIS A 67 12.05 1.78 6.87
C HIS A 67 13.56 1.50 6.90
N ASP A 68 14.21 1.79 8.03
CA ASP A 68 15.55 1.28 8.27
C ASP A 68 15.52 -0.21 8.65
N LYS A 69 16.70 -0.83 8.78
CA LYS A 69 16.85 -2.25 9.17
C LYS A 69 16.21 -2.61 10.51
N HIS A 70 15.89 -1.62 11.34
CA HIS A 70 15.28 -1.79 12.66
C HIS A 70 13.79 -1.40 12.68
N GLY A 71 13.24 -0.93 11.56
CA GLY A 71 11.84 -0.49 11.47
C GLY A 71 11.56 0.89 12.10
N TRP A 72 12.57 1.66 12.51
CA TRP A 72 12.37 2.86 13.32
C TRP A 72 12.03 4.10 12.49
N LYS A 73 12.63 4.23 11.31
CA LYS A 73 12.35 5.32 10.35
C LYS A 73 11.24 4.95 9.36
N LEU A 74 10.09 4.49 9.87
CA LEU A 74 8.96 4.07 9.04
C LEU A 74 8.26 5.27 8.39
N ARG A 75 8.31 5.32 7.06
CA ARG A 75 7.62 6.29 6.21
C ARG A 75 6.73 5.54 5.24
N GLY A 76 5.55 6.06 4.98
CA GLY A 76 4.62 5.44 4.05
C GLY A 76 3.54 6.39 3.59
N LEU A 77 3.15 6.24 2.34
CA LEU A 77 2.04 6.94 1.72
C LEU A 77 1.15 5.97 0.94
N ILE A 78 -0.10 6.36 0.77
CA ILE A 78 -1.06 5.64 -0.06
C ILE A 78 -1.84 6.66 -0.89
N ALA A 79 -2.02 6.35 -2.16
CA ALA A 79 -2.93 7.04 -3.05
C ALA A 79 -3.93 6.04 -3.62
N LYS A 80 -5.21 6.40 -3.63
CA LYS A 80 -6.29 5.61 -4.23
C LYS A 80 -6.79 6.34 -5.46
N GLY A 81 -7.18 5.58 -6.46
CA GLY A 81 -7.66 6.15 -7.71
C GLY A 81 -8.14 5.08 -8.66
N THR A 82 -8.16 5.46 -9.93
CA THR A 82 -8.48 4.57 -11.03
C THR A 82 -7.30 4.51 -11.99
N THR A 83 -7.26 3.45 -12.78
CA THR A 83 -6.27 3.28 -13.83
C THR A 83 -6.96 3.01 -15.15
N THR A 84 -6.37 3.53 -16.20
CA THR A 84 -6.62 3.14 -17.59
C THR A 84 -5.30 2.71 -18.21
N SER A 85 -5.35 1.98 -19.31
CA SER A 85 -4.17 1.73 -20.14
C SER A 85 -4.20 2.66 -21.35
N ASP A 86 -3.07 3.29 -21.64
CA ASP A 86 -2.79 3.84 -22.96
C ASP A 86 -1.72 2.98 -23.64
N GLY A 87 -1.51 3.10 -24.95
CA GLY A 87 -0.50 2.30 -25.67
C GLY A 87 0.93 2.46 -25.11
N MET A 88 1.17 3.42 -24.21
CA MET A 88 2.45 3.72 -23.58
C MET A 88 2.58 3.13 -22.16
N GLY A 89 1.49 2.64 -21.56
CA GLY A 89 1.50 2.05 -20.23
C GLY A 89 0.18 2.20 -19.48
N ILE A 90 0.28 2.23 -18.15
CA ILE A 90 -0.86 2.40 -17.25
C ILE A 90 -0.89 3.85 -16.79
N VAL A 91 -2.04 4.50 -16.93
CA VAL A 91 -2.30 5.85 -16.45
C VAL A 91 -3.13 5.77 -15.17
N PHE A 92 -2.53 6.12 -14.04
CA PHE A 92 -3.18 6.21 -12.73
C PHE A 92 -3.68 7.63 -12.48
N MET A 93 -5.00 7.77 -12.33
CA MET A 93 -5.68 9.01 -11.94
C MET A 93 -5.96 8.96 -10.43
N PRO A 94 -5.22 9.73 -9.61
CA PRO A 94 -5.44 9.75 -8.18
C PRO A 94 -6.75 10.48 -7.82
N ALA A 95 -7.53 9.88 -6.92
CA ALA A 95 -8.71 10.50 -6.31
C ALA A 95 -8.46 10.88 -4.85
N GLN A 96 -7.59 10.15 -4.16
CA GLN A 96 -7.25 10.37 -2.75
C GLN A 96 -5.77 10.12 -2.51
N PHE A 97 -5.17 10.90 -1.62
CA PHE A 97 -3.79 10.75 -1.17
C PHE A 97 -3.69 10.98 0.33
N ARG A 98 -2.91 10.16 1.02
CA ARG A 98 -2.55 10.42 2.42
C ARG A 98 -1.22 9.78 2.78
N TRP A 99 -0.51 10.44 3.68
CA TRP A 99 0.57 9.78 4.42
C TRP A 99 -0.03 8.81 5.43
N ILE A 100 0.36 7.54 5.36
CA ILE A 100 -0.03 6.52 6.34
C ILE A 100 0.95 6.45 7.50
N MET A 101 2.22 6.78 7.25
CA MET A 101 3.30 6.77 8.25
C MET A 101 4.26 7.93 7.97
N ARG A 102 4.51 8.78 8.96
CA ARG A 102 5.57 9.80 8.94
C ARG A 102 6.36 9.75 10.23
N ASN A 103 6.87 8.58 10.59
CA ASN A 103 7.75 8.52 11.75
C ASN A 103 9.16 8.96 11.35
N ARG A 104 9.59 10.11 11.87
CA ARG A 104 10.95 10.64 11.69
C ARG A 104 11.96 10.06 12.69
N GLY A 105 11.63 8.95 13.36
CA GLY A 105 12.49 8.29 14.35
C GLY A 105 12.20 8.66 15.81
N ASN A 106 10.96 9.04 16.14
CA ASN A 106 10.55 9.25 17.54
C ASN A 106 9.93 7.95 18.10
N PRO A 107 10.57 7.26 19.05
CA PRO A 107 10.08 5.99 19.60
C PRO A 107 8.76 6.13 20.37
N VAL A 108 8.52 7.26 21.05
CA VAL A 108 7.25 7.54 21.74
C VAL A 108 6.13 7.76 20.72
N GLY A 109 6.42 8.50 19.65
CA GLY A 109 5.51 8.69 18.51
C GLY A 109 5.17 7.37 17.80
N LEU A 110 6.14 6.46 17.68
CA LEU A 110 5.94 5.11 17.14
C LEU A 110 4.96 4.32 18.01
N MET A 111 5.21 4.25 19.31
CA MET A 111 4.38 3.51 20.28
C MET A 111 2.93 3.98 20.25
N ARG A 112 2.71 5.30 20.30
CA ARG A 112 1.37 5.89 20.24
C ARG A 112 0.66 5.60 18.91
N THR A 113 1.40 5.68 17.79
CA THR A 113 0.84 5.38 16.46
C THR A 113 0.52 3.89 16.32
N ALA A 114 1.37 3.01 16.84
CA ALA A 114 1.15 1.56 16.84
C ALA A 114 -0.09 1.19 17.66
N LEU A 115 -0.25 1.75 18.86
CA LEU A 115 -1.41 1.52 19.71
C LEU A 115 -2.71 1.98 19.03
N ARG A 116 -2.74 3.19 18.46
CA ARG A 116 -3.91 3.69 17.72
C ARG A 116 -4.21 2.84 16.49
N SER A 117 -3.19 2.44 15.75
CA SER A 117 -3.36 1.58 14.57
C SER A 117 -3.91 0.20 14.94
N LEU A 118 -3.47 -0.38 16.06
CA LEU A 118 -3.98 -1.65 16.55
C LEU A 118 -5.45 -1.55 16.97
N ALA A 119 -5.82 -0.49 17.69
CA ALA A 119 -7.21 -0.24 18.06
C ALA A 119 -8.10 -0.07 16.82
N LYS A 120 -7.67 0.78 15.88
CA LYS A 120 -8.40 1.02 14.64
C LYS A 120 -8.51 -0.23 13.75
N SER A 121 -7.45 -1.02 13.64
CA SER A 121 -7.48 -2.27 12.86
C SER A 121 -8.48 -3.27 13.45
N ARG A 122 -8.65 -3.31 14.78
CA ARG A 122 -9.68 -4.12 15.42
C ARG A 122 -11.07 -3.63 15.05
N GLU A 123 -11.34 -2.33 15.19
CA GLU A 123 -12.63 -1.73 14.83
C GLU A 123 -12.98 -1.96 13.35
N ASP A 124 -12.01 -1.76 12.45
CA ASP A 124 -12.21 -1.94 11.01
C ASP A 124 -12.48 -3.43 10.67
N ALA A 125 -11.77 -4.37 11.31
CA ALA A 125 -11.98 -5.80 11.13
C ALA A 125 -13.34 -6.27 11.68
N GLU A 126 -13.74 -5.82 12.87
CA GLU A 126 -15.07 -6.08 13.43
C GLU A 126 -16.18 -5.50 12.55
N GLY A 127 -15.98 -4.28 12.03
CA GLY A 127 -16.90 -3.65 11.08
C GLY A 127 -16.99 -4.41 9.75
N TYR A 128 -15.89 -5.00 9.27
CA TYR A 128 -15.93 -5.88 8.10
C TYR A 128 -16.71 -7.17 8.38
N LEU A 129 -16.38 -7.88 9.46
CA LEU A 129 -17.02 -9.13 9.86
C LEU A 129 -18.52 -8.98 10.10
N ARG A 130 -18.95 -7.90 10.75
CA ARG A 130 -20.37 -7.56 10.91
C ARG A 130 -21.07 -7.36 9.57
N ARG A 131 -20.44 -6.64 8.63
CA ARG A 131 -21.02 -6.38 7.29
C ARG A 131 -21.11 -7.64 6.44
N THR A 132 -20.20 -8.59 6.61
CA THR A 132 -20.19 -9.85 5.84
C THR A 132 -20.90 -11.00 6.55
N GLY A 133 -21.43 -10.78 7.76
CA GLY A 133 -22.08 -11.83 8.57
C GLY A 133 -21.12 -12.94 9.00
N GLN A 134 -19.81 -12.69 9.00
CA GLN A 134 -18.79 -13.66 9.34
C GLN A 134 -18.37 -13.53 10.80
N ASN A 135 -18.02 -14.66 11.42
CA ASN A 135 -17.39 -14.67 12.74
C ASN A 135 -15.87 -14.49 12.61
N PRO A 136 -15.20 -13.87 13.60
CA PRO A 136 -13.75 -13.85 13.65
C PRO A 136 -13.20 -15.29 13.65
N PRO A 137 -12.22 -15.63 12.79
CA PRO A 137 -11.66 -16.96 12.79
C PRO A 137 -10.88 -17.22 14.10
N PRO A 138 -10.98 -18.42 14.70
CA PRO A 138 -10.15 -18.76 15.84
C PRO A 138 -8.68 -18.81 15.41
N ILE A 139 -7.84 -18.00 16.05
CA ILE A 139 -6.41 -17.97 15.75
C ILE A 139 -5.70 -19.01 16.63
N PRO A 140 -5.02 -20.03 16.06
CA PRO A 140 -4.33 -21.05 16.83
C PRO A 140 -2.98 -20.52 17.36
N TRP A 141 -3.03 -19.58 18.30
CA TRP A 141 -1.85 -18.89 18.83
C TRP A 141 -0.77 -19.83 19.35
N ARG A 142 -1.17 -20.92 20.02
CA ARG A 142 -0.23 -21.94 20.53
C ARG A 142 0.62 -22.54 19.41
N THR A 143 -0.02 -22.92 18.30
CA THR A 143 0.64 -23.48 17.12
C THR A 143 1.60 -22.49 16.49
N ILE A 144 1.16 -21.23 16.32
CA ILE A 144 1.99 -20.16 15.74
C ILE A 144 3.22 -19.87 16.63
N ILE A 145 3.03 -19.80 17.95
CA ILE A 145 4.12 -19.57 18.91
C ILE A 145 5.13 -20.72 18.88
N ALA A 146 4.66 -21.97 18.85
CA ALA A 146 5.52 -23.14 18.77
C ALA A 146 6.33 -23.16 17.46
N ALA A 147 5.70 -22.84 16.33
CA ALA A 147 6.38 -22.73 15.04
C ALA A 147 7.47 -21.64 15.04
N LYS A 148 7.17 -20.46 15.61
CA LYS A 148 8.16 -19.38 15.75
C LYS A 148 9.36 -19.76 16.62
N LYS A 149 9.13 -20.51 17.70
CA LYS A 149 10.22 -21.02 18.56
C LYS A 149 11.14 -21.95 17.76
N ARG A 150 10.56 -22.93 17.03
CA ARG A 150 11.32 -23.87 16.19
C ARG A 150 12.19 -23.16 15.14
N ALA A 151 11.65 -22.16 14.45
CA ALA A 151 12.37 -21.41 13.41
C ALA A 151 13.50 -20.51 13.94
N ARG A 152 13.56 -20.22 15.25
CA ARG A 152 14.66 -19.45 15.87
C ARG A 152 15.76 -20.33 16.47
N SER A 153 15.46 -21.60 16.68
CA SER A 153 16.41 -22.62 17.15
C SER A 153 17.12 -23.35 15.99
N THR A 154 16.91 -22.88 14.76
CA THR A 154 17.61 -23.32 13.53
C THR A 154 18.49 -22.17 13.06
#